data_AF-A0A2K8Z0Y3-F1
#
_entry.id   AF-A0A2K8Z0Y3-F1
#
_cell.length_a   1.000
_cell.length_b   1.000
_cell.length_c   1.000
_cell.angle_alpha   90.00
_cell.angle_beta   90.00
_cell.angle_gamma   90.00
#
_symmetry.space_group_name_H-M   'P 1'
#
loop_
_entity.id
_entity.type
_entity.pdbx_description
1 polymer ?
#
loop_
_entity_poly.entity_id
_entity_poly.type
_entity_poly.pdbx_seq_one_letter_code
_entity_poly.pdbx_strand_id
1 'polypeptide(L)'
;MINSFLVDKQSQSIWTSYMHLSQFSINNQPVLMDIRISPNELDTIEQYLKLASSDQLQEQLRYATYSQEELTLIFPSIRKLLEYGARQNKKLTRPAIRHNYAYMYQAGQNNPRHTLMLVLTYTRVLEELLGTYKLALDKHRLEEANKHFMEQKRVKDWLFSLPIADMSEGQYSQFRQLIGG
;
A
#
# COMPACT_ATOMS: atom_id res chain seq x y z
N MET A 1 -56.79 -8.22 -39.25
CA MET A 1 -55.61 -7.36 -39.45
C MET A 1 -54.96 -7.18 -38.09
N ILE A 2 -53.74 -7.68 -37.94
CA ILE A 2 -53.08 -7.98 -36.66
C ILE A 2 -51.93 -6.98 -36.41
N ASN A 3 -51.87 -6.49 -35.16
CA ASN A 3 -50.75 -5.93 -34.40
C ASN A 3 -50.06 -4.63 -34.84
N SER A 4 -50.45 -3.53 -34.18
CA SER A 4 -49.56 -2.45 -33.76
C SER A 4 -48.95 -2.81 -32.39
N PHE A 5 -47.71 -3.29 -32.36
CA PHE A 5 -46.96 -3.48 -31.12
C PHE A 5 -45.95 -2.36 -30.91
N LEU A 6 -46.14 -1.68 -29.79
CA LEU A 6 -45.14 -1.04 -28.94
C LEU A 6 -43.69 -1.40 -29.28
N VAL A 7 -42.89 -0.41 -29.69
CA VAL A 7 -41.43 -0.49 -29.53
C VAL A 7 -41.03 0.46 -28.41
N ASP A 8 -40.77 -0.22 -27.32
CA ASP A 8 -40.22 0.11 -26.02
C ASP A 8 -39.27 1.32 -25.93
N LYS A 9 -39.60 2.21 -25.00
CA LYS A 9 -38.69 3.20 -24.39
C LYS A 9 -37.78 2.51 -23.35
N GLN A 10 -37.05 1.47 -23.75
CA GLN A 10 -36.18 0.67 -22.87
C GLN A 10 -34.70 0.67 -23.25
N SER A 11 -34.21 1.70 -23.93
CA SER A 11 -32.78 1.81 -24.29
C SER A 11 -32.06 3.02 -23.70
N GLN A 12 -32.71 3.77 -22.80
CA GLN A 12 -32.10 4.92 -22.10
C GLN A 12 -31.94 4.75 -20.58
N SER A 13 -32.34 3.62 -19.97
CA SER A 13 -32.20 3.41 -18.52
C SER A 13 -31.09 2.44 -18.07
N ILE A 14 -30.26 1.93 -18.99
CA ILE A 14 -29.18 0.99 -18.64
C ILE A 14 -27.87 1.72 -18.28
N TRP A 15 -27.70 2.99 -18.69
CA TRP A 15 -26.47 3.76 -18.44
C TRP A 15 -26.38 4.43 -17.07
N THR A 16 -27.49 4.55 -16.33
CA THR A 16 -27.49 5.23 -15.02
C THR A 16 -27.52 4.30 -13.81
N SER A 17 -27.85 3.01 -13.97
CA SER A 17 -27.89 2.07 -12.84
C SER A 17 -26.56 1.40 -12.47
N TYR A 18 -25.49 1.57 -13.24
CA TYR A 18 -24.17 0.99 -12.94
C TYR A 18 -23.11 1.95 -12.40
N MET A 19 -23.48 3.22 -12.14
CA MET A 19 -22.58 4.22 -11.53
C MET A 19 -22.77 4.38 -10.01
N HIS A 20 -23.69 3.65 -9.38
CA HIS A 20 -24.09 3.88 -7.98
C HIS A 20 -23.77 2.74 -6.99
N LEU A 21 -22.81 1.87 -7.31
CA LEU A 21 -22.29 0.83 -6.39
C LEU A 21 -20.81 1.02 -6.04
N SER A 22 -20.36 2.27 -5.89
CA SER A 22 -19.05 2.61 -5.32
C SER A 22 -19.13 3.28 -3.94
N GLN A 23 -20.31 3.29 -3.30
CA GLN A 23 -20.53 3.98 -2.01
C GLN A 23 -20.68 3.06 -0.79
N PHE A 24 -20.22 1.81 -0.87
CA PHE A 24 -19.91 0.99 0.32
C PHE A 24 -18.43 0.58 0.30
N SER A 25 -17.54 1.56 0.21
CA SER A 25 -16.16 1.37 0.65
C SER A 25 -16.02 2.06 1.99
N ILE A 26 -16.23 1.28 3.07
CA ILE A 26 -15.79 1.67 4.41
C ILE A 26 -14.28 1.89 4.29
N ASN A 27 -13.84 3.14 4.18
CA ASN A 27 -12.48 3.67 4.35
C ASN A 27 -11.36 2.61 4.50
N ASN A 28 -11.16 1.80 3.45
CA ASN A 28 -10.12 0.78 3.37
C ASN A 28 -9.09 1.20 2.33
N GLN A 29 -8.75 2.50 2.31
CA GLN A 29 -7.48 2.89 1.72
C GLN A 29 -6.37 2.10 2.44
N PRO A 30 -5.49 1.41 1.68
CA PRO A 30 -4.34 0.76 2.27
C PRO A 30 -3.48 1.87 2.91
N VAL A 31 -3.26 1.77 4.22
CA VAL A 31 -2.47 2.73 5.04
C VAL A 31 -1.07 2.99 4.48
N LEU A 32 -0.60 2.10 3.61
CA LEU A 32 0.60 2.26 2.79
C LEU A 32 0.62 3.55 1.96
N MET A 33 -0.53 4.11 1.57
CA MET A 33 -0.54 5.29 0.68
C MET A 33 -0.01 6.57 1.34
N ASP A 34 -0.14 6.69 2.66
CA ASP A 34 0.27 7.91 3.37
C ASP A 34 1.66 7.82 4.00
N ILE A 35 2.14 6.61 4.29
CA ILE A 35 3.45 6.41 4.92
C ILE A 35 4.35 5.67 3.93
N ARG A 36 5.18 6.44 3.22
CA ARG A 36 6.16 5.92 2.28
C ARG A 36 7.53 5.84 2.95
N ILE A 37 7.96 4.61 3.19
CA ILE A 37 9.34 4.25 3.53
C ILE A 37 10.00 3.75 2.24
N SER A 38 11.04 4.44 1.79
CA SER A 38 11.79 4.11 0.58
C SER A 38 12.61 2.82 0.74
N PRO A 39 13.03 2.16 -0.35
CA PRO A 39 13.86 0.97 -0.28
C PRO A 39 15.14 1.18 0.54
N ASN A 40 15.82 2.31 0.32
CA ASN A 40 17.02 2.67 1.08
C ASN A 40 16.72 2.75 2.58
N GLU A 41 15.64 3.44 2.98
CA GLU A 41 15.24 3.54 4.39
C GLU A 41 14.90 2.18 5.00
N LEU A 42 14.30 1.26 4.24
CA LEU A 42 14.04 -0.11 4.71
C LEU A 42 15.33 -0.89 4.99
N ASP A 43 16.30 -0.78 4.08
CA ASP A 43 17.59 -1.43 4.23
C ASP A 43 18.36 -0.85 5.43
N THR A 44 18.33 0.48 5.62
CA THR A 44 18.99 1.11 6.75
C THR A 44 18.34 0.73 8.08
N ILE A 45 16.99 0.67 8.15
CA ILE A 45 16.30 0.16 9.36
C ILE A 45 16.75 -1.28 9.65
N GLU A 46 16.76 -2.15 8.64
CA GLU A 46 17.12 -3.56 8.82
C GLU A 46 18.55 -3.72 9.33
N GLN A 47 19.50 -3.01 8.72
CA GLN A 47 20.90 -3.03 9.16
C GLN A 47 21.03 -2.51 10.59
N TYR A 48 20.34 -1.42 10.93
CA TYR A 48 20.41 -0.84 12.27
C TYR A 48 19.82 -1.77 13.34
N LEU A 49 18.71 -2.46 13.04
CA LEU A 49 18.15 -3.47 13.93
C LEU A 49 19.08 -4.68 14.11
N LYS A 50 19.83 -5.07 13.06
CA LYS A 50 20.88 -6.10 13.18
C LYS A 50 21.99 -5.65 14.13
N LEU A 51 22.46 -4.41 14.03
CA LEU A 51 23.45 -3.84 14.97
C LEU A 51 22.91 -3.80 16.41
N ALA A 52 21.62 -3.50 16.59
CA ALA A 52 20.97 -3.54 17.89
C ALA A 52 20.91 -4.97 18.45
N SER A 53 20.60 -5.96 17.61
CA SER A 53 20.51 -7.37 18.01
C SER A 53 21.87 -8.00 18.35
N SER A 54 22.98 -7.42 17.86
CA SER A 54 24.34 -7.86 18.13
C SER A 54 25.01 -7.08 19.29
N ASP A 55 24.23 -6.31 20.06
CA ASP A 55 24.68 -5.47 21.18
C ASP A 55 25.70 -4.37 20.80
N GLN A 56 25.91 -4.10 19.50
CA GLN A 56 26.91 -3.14 19.02
C GLN A 56 26.52 -1.68 19.27
N LEU A 57 25.25 -1.42 19.62
CA LEU A 57 24.73 -0.08 19.89
C LEU A 57 24.66 0.26 21.40
N GLN A 58 25.03 -0.66 22.30
CA GLN A 58 24.91 -0.47 23.76
C GLN A 58 25.74 0.72 24.27
N GLU A 59 26.95 0.93 23.75
CA GLU A 59 27.83 2.04 24.18
C GLU A 59 27.23 3.42 23.83
N GLN A 60 26.38 3.51 22.80
CA GLN A 60 25.74 4.77 22.41
C GLN A 60 24.72 5.25 23.46
N LEU A 61 24.15 4.35 24.28
CA LEU A 61 23.27 4.75 25.40
C LEU A 61 24.02 5.58 26.44
N ARG A 62 25.30 5.27 26.66
CA ARG A 62 26.11 5.89 27.71
C ARG A 62 26.59 7.28 27.31
N TYR A 63 27.03 7.43 26.07
CA TYR A 63 27.65 8.68 25.59
C TYR A 63 26.71 9.60 24.83
N ALA A 64 25.51 9.13 24.47
CA ALA A 64 24.53 9.87 23.66
C ALA A 64 25.14 10.45 22.37
N THR A 65 26.09 9.70 21.78
CA THR A 65 26.75 10.06 20.54
C THR A 65 26.03 9.38 19.39
N TYR A 66 25.57 10.18 18.42
CA TYR A 66 24.86 9.71 17.24
C TYR A 66 25.60 10.15 15.98
N SER A 67 25.65 9.27 14.98
CA SER A 67 26.12 9.59 13.64
C SER A 67 25.14 10.52 12.93
N GLN A 68 25.62 11.24 11.91
CA GLN A 68 24.76 12.08 11.09
C GLN A 68 23.69 11.25 10.35
N GLU A 69 24.03 10.03 9.93
CA GLU A 69 23.10 9.09 9.30
C GLU A 69 21.98 8.67 10.26
N GLU A 70 22.31 8.41 11.53
CA GLU A 70 21.32 8.07 12.55
C GLU A 70 20.27 9.18 12.71
N LEU A 71 20.73 10.43 12.80
CA LEU A 71 19.87 11.58 13.00
C LEU A 71 19.02 11.95 11.78
N THR A 72 19.55 11.78 10.56
CA THR A 72 18.91 12.27 9.34
C THR A 72 18.15 11.21 8.56
N LEU A 73 18.51 9.93 8.72
CA LEU A 73 17.94 8.83 7.95
C LEU A 73 17.34 7.76 8.86
N ILE A 74 18.12 7.18 9.77
CA ILE A 74 17.71 5.98 10.51
C ILE A 74 16.56 6.29 11.47
N PHE A 75 16.73 7.25 12.38
CA PHE A 75 15.71 7.58 13.37
C PHE A 75 14.41 8.11 12.73
N PRO A 76 14.46 8.98 11.70
CA PRO A 76 13.26 9.33 10.93
C PRO A 76 12.58 8.12 10.27
N SER A 77 13.33 7.17 9.75
CA SER A 77 12.79 5.97 9.09
C SER A 77 12.09 5.03 10.08
N ILE A 78 12.71 4.80 11.25
CA ILE A 78 12.10 4.03 12.35
C ILE A 78 10.80 4.70 12.81
N ARG A 79 10.79 6.05 12.87
CA ARG A 79 9.59 6.79 13.20
C ARG A 79 8.47 6.59 12.17
N LYS A 80 8.77 6.61 10.87
CA LYS A 80 7.79 6.28 9.83
C LYS A 80 7.24 4.86 10.02
N LEU A 81 8.10 3.90 10.35
CA LEU A 81 7.70 2.52 10.63
C LEU A 81 6.75 2.43 11.83
N LEU A 82 7.07 3.13 12.92
CA LEU A 82 6.21 3.21 14.11
C LEU A 82 4.88 3.91 13.81
N GLU A 83 4.88 4.94 12.96
CA GLU A 83 3.66 5.59 12.51
C GLU A 83 2.76 4.61 11.74
N TYR A 84 3.36 3.77 10.90
CA TYR A 84 2.64 2.72 10.19
C TYR A 84 2.01 1.74 11.20
N GLY A 85 2.78 1.25 12.17
CA GLY A 85 2.26 0.38 13.23
C GLY A 85 1.12 1.04 14.02
N ALA A 86 1.25 2.32 14.36
CA ALA A 86 0.23 3.08 15.08
C ALA A 86 -1.08 3.18 14.27
N ARG A 87 -0.98 3.39 12.96
CA ARG A 87 -2.15 3.43 12.07
C ARG A 87 -2.77 2.04 11.88
N GLN A 88 -1.98 0.98 11.80
CA GLN A 88 -2.51 -0.39 11.76
C GLN A 88 -3.24 -0.75 13.05
N ASN A 89 -2.70 -0.39 14.21
CA ASN A 89 -3.37 -0.59 15.49
C ASN A 89 -4.74 0.07 15.58
N LYS A 90 -4.91 1.27 15.00
CA LYS A 90 -6.22 1.95 14.96
C LYS A 90 -7.29 1.15 14.20
N LYS A 91 -6.88 0.27 13.28
CA LYS A 91 -7.79 -0.60 12.50
C LYS A 91 -8.12 -1.91 13.22
N LEU A 92 -7.29 -2.31 14.18
CA LEU A 92 -7.47 -3.54 14.93
C LEU A 92 -8.42 -3.32 16.12
N THR A 93 -9.23 -4.34 16.43
CA THR A 93 -10.01 -4.35 17.68
C THR A 93 -9.05 -4.41 18.87
N ARG A 94 -9.40 -3.75 20.00
CA ARG A 94 -8.55 -3.67 21.21
C ARG A 94 -7.90 -5.01 21.66
N PRO A 95 -8.57 -6.17 21.66
CA PRO A 95 -7.93 -7.44 22.03
C PRO A 95 -6.93 -7.98 20.99
N ALA A 96 -6.95 -7.49 19.74
CA ALA A 96 -6.02 -7.90 18.69
C ALA A 96 -4.73 -7.05 18.65
N ILE A 97 -4.64 -5.98 19.45
CA ILE A 97 -3.46 -5.12 19.53
C ILE A 97 -2.39 -5.80 20.39
N ARG A 98 -1.32 -6.29 19.76
CA ARG A 98 -0.19 -6.94 20.46
C ARG A 98 0.74 -5.95 21.14
N HIS A 99 0.99 -4.79 20.52
CA HIS A 99 1.88 -3.75 21.03
C HIS A 99 1.28 -2.36 20.81
N ASN A 100 1.52 -1.42 21.73
CA ASN A 100 1.01 -0.05 21.58
C ASN A 100 2.00 0.82 20.76
N TYR A 101 2.01 0.64 19.45
CA TYR A 101 2.85 1.43 18.54
C TYR A 101 2.54 2.94 18.57
N ALA A 102 1.31 3.34 18.92
CA ALA A 102 0.97 4.75 19.09
C ALA A 102 1.72 5.38 20.25
N TYR A 103 1.85 4.66 21.38
CA TYR A 103 2.68 5.08 22.49
C TYR A 103 4.16 5.16 22.10
N MET A 104 4.70 4.13 21.43
CA MET A 104 6.10 4.12 20.96
C MET A 104 6.40 5.28 19.99
N TYR A 105 5.46 5.58 19.08
CA TYR A 105 5.57 6.69 18.14
C TYR A 105 5.55 8.06 18.83
N GLN A 106 4.64 8.26 19.80
CA GLN A 106 4.54 9.51 20.55
C GLN A 106 5.77 9.75 21.44
N ALA A 107 6.28 8.70 22.05
CA ALA A 107 7.41 8.78 22.97
C ALA A 107 8.72 9.11 22.23
N GLY A 108 8.86 8.67 20.97
CA GLY A 108 9.98 8.99 20.08
C GLY A 108 9.99 10.39 19.45
N GLN A 109 9.10 11.31 19.83
CA GLN A 109 9.08 12.65 19.23
C GLN A 109 10.33 13.47 19.58
N ASN A 110 11.13 13.78 18.56
CA ASN A 110 12.27 14.70 18.56
C ASN A 110 13.40 14.39 19.56
N ASN A 111 13.46 13.16 20.09
CA ASN A 111 14.50 12.75 21.01
C ASN A 111 15.27 11.53 20.46
N PRO A 112 16.45 11.74 19.86
CA PRO A 112 17.31 10.67 19.35
C PRO A 112 17.59 9.57 20.39
N ARG A 113 17.77 9.96 21.66
CA ARG A 113 17.98 9.01 22.76
C ARG A 113 16.77 8.11 22.99
N HIS A 114 15.57 8.66 22.85
CA HIS A 114 14.35 7.86 22.96
C HIS A 114 14.25 6.86 21.82
N THR A 115 14.53 7.29 20.58
CA THR A 115 14.53 6.37 19.43
C THR A 115 15.55 5.26 19.60
N LEU A 116 16.78 5.57 20.05
CA LEU A 116 17.78 4.55 20.36
C LEU A 116 17.30 3.59 21.47
N MET A 117 16.72 4.12 22.55
CA MET A 117 16.18 3.29 23.63
C MET A 117 15.05 2.38 23.14
N LEU A 118 14.16 2.89 22.28
CA LEU A 118 13.12 2.09 21.63
C LEU A 118 13.73 0.97 20.79
N VAL A 119 14.75 1.29 19.99
CA VAL A 119 15.48 0.32 19.18
C VAL A 119 16.02 -0.79 20.05
N LEU A 120 16.80 -0.45 21.09
CA LEU A 120 17.44 -1.43 21.96
C LEU A 120 16.45 -2.26 22.80
N THR A 121 15.38 -1.63 23.28
CA THR A 121 14.39 -2.30 24.15
C THR A 121 13.41 -3.17 23.37
N TYR A 122 13.09 -2.76 22.13
CA TYR A 122 12.03 -3.36 21.33
C TYR A 122 12.52 -3.84 19.96
N THR A 123 13.80 -4.21 19.82
CA THR A 123 14.41 -4.66 18.55
C THR A 123 13.53 -5.66 17.82
N ARG A 124 13.15 -6.75 18.50
CA ARG A 124 12.34 -7.83 17.92
C ARG A 124 10.95 -7.36 17.47
N VAL A 125 10.33 -6.47 18.24
CA VAL A 125 9.01 -5.92 17.90
C VAL A 125 9.10 -5.01 16.67
N LEU A 126 10.20 -4.25 16.53
CA LEU A 126 10.47 -3.44 15.35
C LEU A 126 10.80 -4.30 14.12
N GLU A 127 11.51 -5.41 14.27
CA GLU A 127 11.75 -6.39 13.21
C GLU A 127 10.44 -7.01 12.71
N GLU A 128 9.56 -7.44 13.62
CA GLU A 128 8.23 -7.97 13.27
C GLU A 128 7.37 -6.92 12.55
N LEU A 129 7.43 -5.66 13.00
CA LEU A 129 6.73 -4.54 12.35
C LEU A 129 7.31 -4.25 10.95
N LEU A 130 8.63 -4.28 10.80
CA LEU A 130 9.32 -4.12 9.51
C LEU A 130 8.91 -5.23 8.54
N GLY A 131 8.89 -6.48 9.00
CA GLY A 131 8.43 -7.62 8.20
C GLY A 131 6.97 -7.46 7.77
N THR A 132 6.10 -7.04 8.68
CA THR A 132 4.69 -6.76 8.38
C THR A 132 4.53 -5.65 7.34
N TYR A 133 5.34 -4.58 7.44
CA TYR A 133 5.34 -3.50 6.46
C TYR A 133 5.79 -3.98 5.07
N LYS A 134 6.90 -4.74 4.98
CA LYS A 134 7.40 -5.30 3.72
C LYS A 134 6.36 -6.21 3.06
N LEU A 135 5.73 -7.11 3.83
CA LEU A 135 4.66 -7.98 3.32
C LEU A 135 3.45 -7.19 2.82
N ALA A 136 3.07 -6.11 3.52
CA ALA A 136 1.98 -5.26 3.08
C ALA A 136 2.33 -4.53 1.77
N LEU A 137 3.57 -4.07 1.63
CA LEU A 137 4.06 -3.42 0.41
C LEU A 137 4.02 -4.36 -0.79
N ASP A 138 4.44 -5.61 -0.62
CA ASP A 138 4.42 -6.60 -1.69
C ASP A 138 3.01 -6.98 -2.11
N LYS A 139 2.08 -7.12 -1.15
CA LYS A 139 0.66 -7.32 -1.45
C LYS A 139 0.08 -6.18 -2.29
N HIS A 140 0.39 -4.94 -1.91
CA HIS A 140 -0.08 -3.78 -2.66
C HIS A 140 0.45 -3.76 -4.10
N ARG A 141 1.75 -4.02 -4.29
CA ARG A 141 2.35 -4.11 -5.62
C ARG A 141 1.70 -5.19 -6.48
N LEU A 142 1.38 -6.33 -5.87
CA LEU A 142 0.68 -7.42 -6.56
C LEU A 142 -0.76 -7.03 -6.93
N GLU A 143 -1.48 -6.36 -6.04
CA GLU A 143 -2.84 -5.86 -6.30
C GLU A 143 -2.86 -4.84 -7.44
N GLU A 144 -1.90 -3.91 -7.48
CA GLU A 144 -1.76 -2.94 -8.57
C GLU A 144 -1.44 -3.62 -9.90
N ALA A 145 -0.50 -4.57 -9.90
CA ALA A 145 -0.15 -5.35 -11.08
C ALA A 145 -1.36 -6.14 -11.61
N ASN A 146 -2.12 -6.78 -10.71
CA ASN A 146 -3.34 -7.50 -11.07
C ASN A 146 -4.42 -6.58 -11.62
N LYS A 147 -4.61 -5.40 -11.02
CA LYS A 147 -5.58 -4.40 -11.51
C LYS A 147 -5.22 -3.95 -12.93
N HIS A 148 -3.94 -3.66 -13.17
CA HIS A 148 -3.45 -3.27 -14.49
C HIS A 148 -3.62 -4.39 -15.52
N PHE A 149 -3.28 -5.63 -15.15
CA PHE A 149 -3.49 -6.80 -15.99
C PHE A 149 -4.97 -7.01 -16.35
N MET A 150 -5.87 -6.90 -15.36
CA MET A 150 -7.31 -7.07 -15.58
C MET A 150 -7.89 -5.96 -16.45
N GLU A 151 -7.42 -4.72 -16.32
CA GLU A 151 -7.84 -3.62 -17.20
C GLU A 151 -7.39 -3.87 -18.65
N GLN A 152 -6.14 -4.27 -18.84
CA GLN A 152 -5.63 -4.62 -20.17
C GLN A 152 -6.40 -5.81 -20.78
N LYS A 153 -6.66 -6.84 -19.97
CA LYS A 153 -7.46 -7.99 -20.40
C LYS A 153 -8.88 -7.55 -20.79
N ARG A 154 -9.52 -6.70 -20.00
CA ARG A 154 -10.87 -6.19 -20.30
C ARG A 154 -10.93 -5.44 -21.62
N VAL A 155 -9.93 -4.59 -21.90
CA VAL A 155 -9.82 -3.88 -23.18
C VAL A 155 -9.64 -4.87 -24.34
N LYS A 156 -8.78 -5.88 -24.17
CA LYS A 156 -8.60 -6.94 -25.19
C LYS A 156 -9.88 -7.72 -25.42
N ASP A 157 -10.49 -8.26 -24.37
CA ASP A 157 -11.72 -9.06 -24.45
C ASP A 157 -12.85 -8.26 -25.12
N TRP A 158 -12.95 -6.96 -24.80
CA TRP A 158 -13.90 -6.06 -25.46
C TRP A 158 -13.59 -5.88 -26.95
N LEU A 159 -12.35 -5.59 -27.32
CA LEU A 159 -11.94 -5.49 -28.73
C LEU A 159 -12.22 -6.78 -29.51
N PHE A 160 -11.99 -7.96 -28.92
CA PHE A 160 -12.29 -9.25 -29.54
C PHE A 160 -13.80 -9.54 -29.65
N SER A 161 -14.63 -8.88 -28.85
CA SER A 161 -16.08 -9.06 -28.86
C SER A 161 -16.80 -8.19 -29.90
N LEU A 162 -16.15 -7.14 -30.41
CA LEU A 162 -16.75 -6.24 -31.40
C LEU A 162 -16.69 -6.85 -32.81
N PRO A 163 -17.78 -6.75 -33.61
CA PRO A 163 -17.69 -6.96 -35.04
C PRO A 163 -16.73 -5.95 -35.67
N ILE A 164 -15.90 -6.38 -36.63
CA ILE A 164 -14.92 -5.50 -37.30
C ILE A 164 -15.59 -4.27 -37.93
N ALA A 165 -16.80 -4.43 -38.47
CA ALA A 165 -17.57 -3.35 -39.08
C ALA A 165 -17.97 -2.23 -38.08
N ASP A 166 -18.01 -2.54 -36.79
CA ASP A 166 -18.39 -1.60 -35.72
C ASP A 166 -17.17 -0.97 -35.03
N MET A 167 -15.95 -1.36 -35.41
CA MET A 167 -14.72 -0.80 -34.86
C MET A 167 -14.39 0.55 -35.51
N SER A 168 -14.00 1.53 -34.70
CA SER A 168 -13.33 2.73 -35.21
C SER A 168 -11.93 2.39 -35.74
N GLU A 169 -11.36 3.24 -36.60
CA GLU A 169 -10.02 3.04 -37.17
C GLU A 169 -8.93 2.82 -36.10
N GLY A 170 -9.01 3.56 -34.99
CA GLY A 170 -8.10 3.38 -33.85
C GLY A 170 -8.27 2.06 -33.11
N GLN A 171 -9.50 1.57 -32.96
CA GLN A 171 -9.80 0.27 -32.33
C GLN A 171 -9.36 -0.89 -33.24
N TYR A 172 -9.60 -0.77 -34.55
CA TYR A 172 -9.18 -1.77 -35.53
C TYR A 172 -7.64 -1.87 -35.62
N SER A 173 -6.94 -0.73 -35.56
CA SER A 173 -5.47 -0.70 -35.48
C SER A 173 -4.94 -1.42 -34.23
N GLN A 174 -5.52 -1.15 -33.06
CA GLN A 174 -5.16 -1.86 -31.82
C GLN A 174 -5.49 -3.36 -31.89
N PHE A 175 -6.64 -3.72 -32.44
CA PHE A 175 -7.03 -5.11 -32.66
C PHE A 175 -6.04 -5.85 -33.58
N ARG A 176 -5.64 -5.23 -34.71
CA ARG A 176 -4.64 -5.78 -35.65
C ARG A 176 -3.29 -6.02 -34.97
N GLN A 177 -2.81 -5.09 -34.16
CA GLN A 177 -1.57 -5.25 -33.40
C GLN A 177 -1.63 -6.43 -32.42
N LEU A 178 -2.80 -6.71 -31.84
CA LEU A 178 -2.98 -7.80 -30.88
C LEU A 178 -3.02 -9.20 -31.51
N ILE A 179 -3.41 -9.32 -32.78
CA ILE A 179 -3.48 -10.59 -33.51
C ILE A 179 -2.27 -10.86 -34.41
N GLY A 180 -1.22 -10.04 -34.32
CA GLY A 180 0.03 -10.21 -35.09
C GLY A 180 -0.03 -9.68 -36.53
N GLY A 181 -0.80 -8.62 -36.75
CA GLY A 181 -1.03 -8.01 -38.07
C GLY A 181 0.06 -7.11 -38.61
#